data_AF-A7SIP8-F1
#
_entry.id   AF-A7SIP8-F1
#
_cell.length_a   1.000
_cell.length_b   1.000
_cell.length_c   1.000
_cell.angle_alpha   90.00
_cell.angle_beta   90.00
_cell.angle_gamma   90.00
#
_symmetry.space_group_name_H-M   'P 1'
#
loop_
_entity.id
_entity.type
_entity.pdbx_description
1 polymer ?
#
loop_
_entity_poly.entity_id
_entity_poly.type
_entity_poly.pdbx_seq_one_letter_code
_entity_poly.pdbx_strand_id
1 'polypeptide(L)' 'GVPEKITNIIRKSYEGMTCRVVHGRQLIDAFEIRTGVRQGCLLSPFLFLLAIDWIMKTSTDQKRNGIQWTLWKQL' A
#
# COMPACT_ATOMS: atom_id res chain seq x y z
N GLY A 1 -4.32 -6.16 -17.45
CA GLY A 1 -4.30 -6.51 -16.01
C GLY A 1 -2.87 -6.64 -15.53
N VAL A 2 -2.63 -6.71 -14.22
CA VAL A 2 -1.29 -6.94 -13.64
C VAL A 2 -0.97 -8.44 -13.70
N PRO A 3 0.22 -8.87 -14.16
CA PRO A 3 0.60 -10.28 -14.19
C PRO A 3 0.53 -10.96 -12.82
N GLU A 4 0.02 -12.20 -12.77
CA GLU A 4 -0.17 -12.95 -11.53
C GLU A 4 1.14 -13.16 -10.76
N LYS A 5 2.26 -13.34 -11.47
CA LYS A 5 3.58 -13.44 -10.86
C LYS A 5 3.90 -12.22 -9.98
N ILE A 6 3.52 -11.01 -10.41
CA ILE A 6 3.76 -9.78 -9.67
C ILE A 6 2.84 -9.72 -8.45
N THR A 7 1.55 -10.00 -8.61
CA THR A 7 0.61 -10.00 -7.47
C THR A 7 0.99 -11.06 -6.42
N ASN A 8 1.52 -12.21 -6.85
CA ASN A 8 2.02 -13.26 -5.98
C ASN A 8 3.26 -12.82 -5.19
N ILE A 9 4.22 -12.14 -5.82
CA ILE A 9 5.40 -11.57 -5.14
C ILE A 9 4.96 -10.56 -4.07
N ILE A 10 4.04 -9.65 -4.42
CA ILE A 10 3.52 -8.65 -3.47
C ILE A 10 2.82 -9.34 -2.29
N ARG A 11 1.91 -10.28 -2.57
CA ARG A 11 1.22 -11.05 -1.52
C ARG A 11 2.20 -11.75 -0.59
N LYS A 12 3.18 -12.46 -1.14
CA LYS A 12 4.22 -13.15 -0.35
C LYS A 12 5.10 -12.20 0.46
N SER A 13 5.26 -10.95 0.04
CA SER A 13 5.99 -9.96 0.85
C SER A 13 5.23 -9.49 2.10
N TYR A 14 3.91 -9.72 2.16
CA TYR A 14 3.04 -9.34 3.29
C TYR A 14 2.59 -10.52 4.15
N GLU A 15 2.66 -11.74 3.63
CA GLU A 15 2.27 -12.96 4.34
C GLU A 15 3.14 -13.17 5.59
N GLY A 16 2.50 -13.35 6.76
CA GLY A 16 3.21 -13.60 8.03
C GLY A 16 4.04 -12.43 8.55
N MET A 17 3.80 -11.20 8.09
CA MET A 17 4.54 -10.03 8.55
C MET A 17 4.27 -9.75 10.04
N THR A 18 5.33 -9.48 10.80
CA THR A 18 5.25 -8.98 12.17
C THR A 18 5.90 -7.61 12.29
N CYS A 19 5.51 -6.84 13.29
CA CYS A 19 6.06 -5.52 13.58
C CYS A 19 6.43 -5.41 15.06
N ARG A 20 7.45 -4.61 15.34
CA ARG A 20 7.83 -4.17 16.69
C ARG A 20 7.86 -2.66 16.71
N VAL A 21 7.44 -2.07 17.81
CA VAL A 21 7.39 -0.61 17.98
C VAL A 21 8.38 -0.21 19.08
N VAL A 22 9.12 0.88 18.85
CA VAL A 22 9.89 1.51 19.92
C VAL A 22 9.01 2.55 20.60
N HIS A 23 8.75 2.37 21.89
CA HIS A 23 8.00 3.30 22.72
C HIS A 23 8.82 3.64 23.97
N GLY A 24 9.08 4.92 24.23
CA GLY A 24 9.81 5.34 25.42
C GLY A 24 11.22 4.73 25.54
N ARG A 25 11.93 4.52 24.42
CA ARG A 25 13.23 3.81 24.30
C ARG A 25 13.17 2.29 24.56
N GLN A 26 11.99 1.72 24.78
CA GLN A 26 11.79 0.28 24.91
C GLN A 26 11.22 -0.29 23.62
N LEU A 27 11.70 -1.47 23.22
CA LEU A 27 11.21 -2.18 22.06
C LEU A 27 10.16 -3.19 22.52
N ILE A 28 8.90 -3.01 22.12
CA ILE A 28 7.82 -3.92 22.50
C ILE A 28 7.95 -5.27 21.78
N ASP A 29 7.19 -6.25 22.27
CA ASP A 29 7.08 -7.56 21.64
C ASP A 29 6.51 -7.47 20.22
N ALA A 30 6.90 -8.44 19.40
CA ALA A 30 6.42 -8.51 18.02
C ALA A 30 4.95 -8.91 18.00
N PHE A 31 4.18 -8.26 17.12
CA PHE A 31 2.80 -8.62 16.83
C PHE A 31 2.58 -8.78 15.33
N GLU A 32 1.63 -9.63 14.97
CA GLU A 32 1.26 -9.88 13.58
C GLU A 32 0.58 -8.64 12.97
N ILE A 33 1.02 -8.26 11.76
CA ILE A 33 0.39 -7.20 10.98
C ILE A 33 -0.68 -7.82 10.09
N ARG A 34 -1.95 -7.46 10.36
CA ARG A 34 -3.11 -7.94 9.59
C ARG A 34 -3.60 -6.95 8.55
N THR A 35 -3.22 -5.68 8.67
CA THR A 35 -3.73 -4.59 7.86
C THR A 35 -2.66 -3.54 7.58
N GLY A 36 -2.93 -2.70 6.57
CA GLY A 36 -2.07 -1.60 6.20
C GLY A 36 -0.90 -2.00 5.31
N VAL A 37 0.07 -1.09 5.20
CA VAL A 37 1.28 -1.25 4.40
C VAL A 37 2.51 -1.06 5.27
N ARG A 38 3.65 -1.65 4.89
CA ARG A 38 4.89 -1.56 5.68
C ARG A 38 5.51 -0.17 5.58
N GLN A 39 5.58 0.56 6.68
CA GLN A 39 6.27 1.86 6.71
C GLN A 39 7.75 1.70 6.35
N GLY A 40 8.28 2.65 5.57
CA GLY A 40 9.67 2.60 5.07
C GLY A 40 9.91 1.63 3.91
N CYS A 41 8.89 0.88 3.46
CA CYS A 41 9.00 0.04 2.27
C CYS A 41 8.83 0.88 0.99
N LEU A 42 9.69 0.66 -0.01
CA LEU A 42 9.61 1.35 -1.30
C LEU A 42 8.29 1.10 -2.04
N LEU A 43 7.71 -0.08 -1.89
CA LEU A 43 6.47 -0.46 -2.57
C LEU A 43 5.21 0.10 -1.86
N SER A 44 5.30 0.34 -0.55
CA SER A 44 4.14 0.69 0.27
C SER A 44 3.48 2.02 -0.10
N PRO A 45 4.21 3.12 -0.43
CA PRO A 45 3.60 4.34 -0.93
C PRO A 45 2.76 4.10 -2.19
N PHE A 46 3.26 3.31 -3.14
CA PHE A 46 2.53 3.03 -4.37
C PHE A 46 1.26 2.21 -4.13
N LEU A 47 1.32 1.15 -3.30
CA LEU A 47 0.15 0.36 -2.94
C LEU A 47 -0.90 1.19 -2.19
N PHE A 48 -0.46 2.11 -1.33
CA PHE A 48 -1.36 3.03 -0.64
C PHE A 48 -2.08 3.96 -1.62
N LEU A 49 -1.36 4.56 -2.58
CA LEU A 49 -1.97 5.41 -3.62
C LEU A 49 -2.97 4.63 -4.49
N LEU A 50 -2.67 3.38 -4.84
CA LEU A 50 -3.62 2.52 -5.57
C LEU A 50 -4.91 2.30 -4.76
N ALA A 51 -4.80 2.03 -3.46
CA ALA A 51 -5.96 1.84 -2.59
C ALA A 51 -6.79 3.13 -2.48
N ILE A 52 -6.14 4.28 -2.29
CA ILE A 52 -6.81 5.59 -2.22
C ILE A 52 -7.49 5.93 -3.54
N ASP A 53 -6.83 5.74 -4.68
CA ASP A 53 -7.43 5.97 -6.01
C ASP A 53 -8.68 5.12 -6.21
N TRP A 54 -8.65 3.85 -5.80
CA TRP A 54 -9.81 2.98 -5.85
C TRP A 54 -10.94 3.45 -4.92
N ILE A 55 -10.63 3.86 -3.68
CA ILE A 55 -11.62 4.41 -2.74
C ILE A 55 -12.26 5.66 -3.33
N MET A 56 -11.47 6.61 -3.83
CA MET A 56 -11.97 7.86 -4.40
C MET A 56 -12.90 7.61 -5.59
N LYS A 57 -12.52 6.71 -6.50
CA LYS A 57 -13.35 6.35 -7.66
C LYS A 57 -14.66 5.68 -7.26
N THR A 58 -14.62 4.81 -6.25
CA THR A 58 -15.79 4.05 -5.79
C THR A 58 -16.74 4.92 -4.97
N SER A 59 -16.21 5.84 -4.15
CA SER A 59 -17.02 6.70 -3.28
C SER A 59 -17.55 7.98 -3.95
N THR A 60 -17.12 8.31 -5.18
CA THR A 60 -17.51 9.55 -5.86
C THR A 60 -18.23 9.32 -7.20
N ASP A 61 -18.90 8.17 -7.37
CA ASP A 61 -19.66 7.79 -8.57
C ASP A 61 -18.84 7.88 -9.87
N GLN A 62 -17.56 7.48 -9.81
CA GLN A 62 -16.63 7.58 -10.94
C GLN A 62 -16.50 8.98 -11.56
N LYS A 63 -16.80 10.04 -10.80
CA LYS A 63 -16.38 11.40 -11.17
C LYS A 63 -14.85 11.42 -11.33
N ARG A 64 -14.33 12.44 -12.01
CA ARG A 64 -12.91 12.58 -12.38
C ARG A 64 -12.02 12.94 -11.17
N ASN A 65 -12.25 12.27 -10.04
CA ASN A 65 -11.75 12.60 -8.71
C ASN A 65 -10.68 11.61 -8.23
N GLY A 66 -10.31 10.60 -9.03
CA GLY A 66 -9.20 9.70 -8.73
C GLY A 66 -7.83 10.35 -9.00
N ILE A 67 -6.76 9.61 -8.67
CA ILE A 67 -5.38 10.03 -8.94
C ILE A 67 -5.15 10.04 -10.46
N GLN A 68 -4.61 11.14 -10.96
CA GLN A 68 -4.19 11.26 -12.36
C GLN A 68 -2.83 10.60 -12.55
N TRP A 69 -2.82 9.35 -13.03
CA TRP A 69 -1.60 8.58 -13.28
C TRP A 69 -0.77 9.05 -14.50
N THR A 70 -1.17 10.14 -15.16
CA THR A 70 -0.47 10.69 -16.32
C THR A 70 0.78 11.47 -15.92
N LEU A 71 1.86 10.75 -15.67
CA LEU A 71 3.22 11.31 -15.49
C LEU A 71 3.84 11.87 -16.78
N TRP A 72 3.26 11.56 -17.95
CA TRP A 72 3.88 11.80 -19.28
C TRP A 72 3.11 12.77 -20.19
N LYS A 73 2.10 13.50 -19.68
CA LYS A 73 1.35 14.45 -20.51
C LYS A 73 1.99 15.85 -20.61
N GLN A 74 3.13 16.07 -19.96
CA GLN A 74 3.81 17.37 -19.89
C GLN A 74 5.28 17.32 -20.33
N LEU A 75 5.70 16.22 -20.97
CA LEU A 75 6.98 16.10 -21.69
C LEU A 75 6.71 15.97 -23.18
#